data_AF-A0A239WVD8-F1
#
_entry.id   AF-A0A239WVD8-F1
#
_cell.length_a   1.000
_cell.length_b   1.000
_cell.length_c   1.000
_cell.angle_alpha   90.00
_cell.angle_beta   90.00
_cell.angle_gamma   90.00
#
_symmetry.space_group_name_H-M   'P 1'
#
loop_
_entity.id
_entity.type
_entity.pdbx_description
1 polymer ?
#
loop_
_entity_poly.entity_id
_entity_poly.type
_entity_poly.pdbx_seq_one_letter_code
_entity_poly.pdbx_strand_id
1 'polypeptide(L)'
;MEKIFKFKILWILGFAMVFFAFQQCSGTSEQVVSEDLVNVKQEVLKTNTDFRSRIQNLISLTQKKADAQTLQHSFDDLRKTYKKMEWAVEYFLPHSARFINGPALPEIEFAESIVLEPEGLQVLEELIYEYDQANTPEIIRNLKLLLSKSGTIDSQFSNITVNRAQVFDALRNEIFRISSLSVAGFDTPVSGKHLTEIPYAFEGVKAALKFLPKSESNKLKEIDAEIEKANAILKANHDKNTFDFAAFISKNLNKISALMLDFRKEQNINNVEVTTALKSDAPSFYVKNAFDANAFVPGENFKISSGKIALGKQLFNDPVLSKDNSRSCASCHISEKAFTDGKEKSLSLEHNPLARNTPSLNYSAFQHGQFWDMRNSDLEGQSSEVITNRDEMHGDLDEIILKINNNEAYRNVFKKIYKTEKIEKWQLQNVLASYVRSLATFSSNFDEFMRGNPNALTQNQKEGFNLFVGKANCASCHFIPLFNGTVPPTFTKTEQEVLGTAENAQNKKLSPDLGRGKFHETVASLQHSFKTPTLRNISKTAPYMHNGGYRTLQDVMNFYNKGGGKGLGLKVDNQTLSDAPLNLTKTEIEKIIDFIKSLDDR
;
A
#
# COMPACT_ATOMS: atom_id res chain seq x y z
N MET A 1 -34.44 -74.27 -5.49
CA MET A 1 -33.13 -74.26 -6.18
C MET A 1 -32.55 -72.85 -6.13
N GLU A 2 -32.37 -72.29 -4.92
CA GLU A 2 -32.13 -70.83 -4.79
C GLU A 2 -31.42 -70.43 -3.47
N LYS A 3 -30.65 -71.35 -2.88
CA LYS A 3 -29.83 -71.07 -1.67
C LYS A 3 -28.34 -71.40 -1.83
N ILE A 4 -27.89 -71.81 -3.01
CA ILE A 4 -26.47 -72.17 -3.27
C ILE A 4 -25.73 -71.07 -4.06
N PHE A 5 -26.42 -70.07 -4.62
CA PHE A 5 -25.79 -69.02 -5.42
C PHE A 5 -25.31 -67.77 -4.65
N LYS A 6 -25.72 -67.59 -3.39
CA LYS A 6 -25.33 -66.39 -2.60
C LYS A 6 -23.98 -66.51 -1.88
N PHE A 7 -23.40 -67.71 -1.76
CA PHE A 7 -22.16 -67.92 -1.00
C PHE A 7 -20.86 -67.85 -1.82
N LYS A 8 -20.93 -67.86 -3.17
CA LYS A 8 -19.73 -67.74 -4.03
C LYS A 8 -19.40 -66.31 -4.48
N ILE A 9 -20.34 -65.37 -4.40
CA ILE A 9 -20.10 -63.97 -4.79
C ILE A 9 -19.47 -63.14 -3.65
N LEU A 10 -19.71 -63.51 -2.38
CA LEU A 10 -19.10 -62.81 -1.24
C LEU A 10 -17.60 -63.10 -1.06
N TRP A 11 -17.09 -64.24 -1.53
CA TRP A 11 -15.66 -64.55 -1.42
C TRP A 11 -14.80 -63.89 -2.50
N ILE A 12 -15.35 -63.61 -3.68
CA ILE A 12 -14.60 -62.93 -4.76
C ILE A 12 -14.53 -61.41 -4.51
N LEU A 13 -15.57 -60.82 -3.89
CA LEU A 13 -15.55 -59.39 -3.52
C LEU A 13 -14.68 -59.10 -2.27
N GLY A 14 -14.50 -60.08 -1.38
CA GLY A 14 -13.62 -59.93 -0.21
C GLY A 14 -12.13 -59.90 -0.57
N PHE A 15 -11.70 -60.70 -1.55
CA PHE A 15 -10.28 -60.76 -1.95
C PHE A 15 -9.87 -59.58 -2.86
N ALA A 16 -10.78 -59.03 -3.67
CA ALA A 16 -10.50 -57.85 -4.48
C ALA A 16 -10.38 -56.56 -3.63
N MET A 17 -11.10 -56.46 -2.51
CA MET A 17 -10.99 -55.31 -1.59
C MET A 17 -9.72 -55.34 -0.75
N VAL A 18 -9.17 -56.52 -0.41
CA VAL A 18 -7.90 -56.60 0.32
C VAL A 18 -6.70 -56.34 -0.60
N PHE A 19 -6.76 -56.71 -1.89
CA PHE A 19 -5.67 -56.41 -2.83
C PHE A 19 -5.62 -54.92 -3.25
N PHE A 20 -6.75 -54.22 -3.29
CA PHE A 20 -6.78 -52.76 -3.52
C PHE A 20 -6.44 -51.93 -2.28
N ALA A 21 -6.69 -52.45 -1.07
CA ALA A 21 -6.30 -51.76 0.17
C ALA A 21 -4.77 -51.76 0.41
N PHE A 22 -4.03 -52.72 -0.16
CA PHE A 22 -2.57 -52.78 -0.01
C PHE A 22 -1.78 -52.05 -1.12
N GLN A 23 -2.41 -51.60 -2.21
CA GLN A 23 -1.76 -50.75 -3.21
C GLN A 23 -1.98 -49.24 -3.00
N GLN A 24 -2.96 -48.82 -2.19
CA GLN A 24 -3.14 -47.41 -1.82
C GLN A 24 -2.30 -46.95 -0.62
N CYS A 25 -1.61 -47.86 0.08
CA CYS A 25 -0.70 -47.53 1.19
C CYS A 25 0.78 -47.61 0.79
N SER A 26 1.12 -47.20 -0.44
CA SER A 26 2.52 -46.91 -0.82
C SER A 26 2.69 -45.52 -1.44
N GLY A 27 1.68 -44.66 -1.32
CA GLY A 27 1.92 -43.23 -1.34
C GLY A 27 2.52 -42.85 0.00
N THR A 28 3.83 -42.64 0.06
CA THR A 28 4.43 -41.82 1.12
C THR A 28 3.70 -40.48 1.12
N SER A 29 2.65 -40.34 1.93
CA SER A 29 2.34 -39.03 2.46
C SER A 29 3.54 -38.72 3.35
N GLU A 30 4.50 -37.97 2.81
CA GLU A 30 5.35 -37.18 3.68
C GLU A 30 4.38 -36.37 4.53
N GLN A 31 4.17 -36.82 5.78
CA GLN A 31 3.68 -35.92 6.81
C GLN A 31 4.62 -34.74 6.74
N VAL A 32 4.11 -33.61 6.24
CA VAL A 32 4.81 -32.34 6.33
C VAL A 32 4.87 -32.03 7.82
N VAL A 33 5.88 -32.57 8.50
CA VAL A 33 6.24 -32.14 9.83
C VAL A 33 6.55 -30.66 9.65
N SER A 34 5.68 -29.80 10.16
CA SER A 34 5.86 -28.36 10.13
C SER A 34 7.21 -28.07 10.79
N GLU A 35 8.21 -27.75 9.98
CA GLU A 35 9.52 -27.31 10.45
C GLU A 35 9.31 -26.03 11.25
N ASP A 36 9.45 -26.11 12.57
CA ASP A 36 9.42 -24.94 13.43
C ASP A 36 10.84 -24.41 13.60
N LEU A 37 11.11 -23.23 13.06
CA LEU A 37 12.44 -22.62 13.03
C LEU A 37 12.79 -21.97 14.39
N VAL A 38 13.08 -22.81 15.39
CA VAL A 38 13.37 -22.38 16.78
C VAL A 38 14.51 -21.35 16.85
N ASN A 39 15.57 -21.51 16.06
CA ASN A 39 16.70 -20.57 16.06
C ASN A 39 16.29 -19.17 15.60
N VAL A 40 15.39 -19.08 14.61
CA VAL A 40 14.86 -17.79 14.13
C VAL A 40 14.06 -17.12 15.25
N LYS A 41 13.22 -17.88 15.96
CA LYS A 41 12.48 -17.36 17.12
C LYS A 41 13.40 -16.85 18.21
N GLN A 42 14.43 -17.63 18.56
CA GLN A 42 15.39 -17.25 19.59
C GLN A 42 16.12 -15.95 19.24
N GLU A 43 16.48 -15.73 17.97
CA GLU A 43 17.12 -14.48 17.55
C GLU A 43 16.17 -13.27 17.65
N VAL A 44 14.90 -13.43 17.27
CA VAL A 44 13.87 -12.38 17.44
C VAL A 44 13.65 -12.07 18.92
N LEU A 45 13.48 -13.08 19.77
CA LEU A 45 13.27 -12.91 21.22
C LEU A 45 14.49 -12.31 21.92
N LYS A 46 15.71 -12.66 21.48
CA LYS A 46 16.95 -12.05 21.96
C LYS A 46 17.00 -10.57 21.58
N THR A 47 16.65 -10.22 20.35
CA THR A 47 16.56 -8.83 19.90
C THR A 47 15.51 -8.05 20.71
N ASN A 48 14.35 -8.66 20.97
CA ASN A 48 13.31 -8.05 21.80
C ASN A 48 13.75 -7.85 23.27
N THR A 49 14.61 -8.73 23.79
CA THR A 49 15.23 -8.57 25.11
C THR A 49 16.17 -7.35 25.16
N ASP A 50 16.98 -7.13 24.12
CA ASP A 50 17.80 -5.91 24.01
C ASP A 50 16.92 -4.66 23.87
N PHE A 51 15.89 -4.73 23.02
CA PHE A 51 14.89 -3.68 22.86
C PHE A 51 14.28 -3.28 24.21
N ARG A 52 13.85 -4.27 25.01
CA ARG A 52 13.34 -4.06 26.37
C ARG A 52 14.35 -3.37 27.29
N SER A 53 15.61 -3.80 27.27
CA SER A 53 16.67 -3.20 28.08
C SER A 53 16.88 -1.72 27.71
N ARG A 54 16.84 -1.40 26.41
CA ARG A 54 16.96 -0.02 25.91
C ARG A 54 15.77 0.85 26.30
N ILE A 55 14.54 0.32 26.28
CA ILE A 55 13.35 1.03 26.80
C ILE A 55 13.57 1.38 28.27
N GLN A 56 13.99 0.41 29.09
CA GLN A 56 14.23 0.61 30.52
C GLN A 56 15.33 1.65 30.78
N ASN A 57 16.41 1.62 30.00
CA ASN A 57 17.45 2.63 30.06
C ASN A 57 16.91 4.03 29.73
N LEU A 58 16.14 4.16 28.65
CA LEU A 58 15.55 5.44 28.24
C LEU A 58 14.56 5.98 29.28
N ILE A 59 13.77 5.10 29.92
CA ILE A 59 12.93 5.48 31.08
C ILE A 59 13.82 6.04 32.20
N SER A 60 14.92 5.37 32.55
CA SER A 60 15.83 5.82 33.61
C SER A 60 16.46 7.18 33.29
N LEU A 61 16.91 7.39 32.05
CA LEU A 61 17.47 8.67 31.60
C LEU A 61 16.43 9.79 31.66
N THR A 62 15.20 9.51 31.21
CA THR A 62 14.08 10.46 31.24
C THR A 62 13.71 10.84 32.68
N GLN A 63 13.66 9.86 33.60
CA GLN A 63 13.41 10.12 35.03
C GLN A 63 14.52 10.94 35.70
N LYS A 64 15.78 10.71 35.29
CA LYS A 64 16.94 11.49 35.74
C LYS A 64 17.04 12.86 35.07
N LYS A 65 16.08 13.21 34.19
CA LYS A 65 16.05 14.49 33.46
C LYS A 65 17.34 14.72 32.67
N ALA A 66 17.81 13.67 31.99
CA ALA A 66 18.92 13.79 31.05
C ALA A 66 18.62 14.86 29.98
N ASP A 67 19.68 15.42 29.40
CA ASP A 67 19.57 16.42 28.34
C ASP A 67 19.02 15.81 27.03
N ALA A 68 18.52 16.67 26.14
CA ALA A 68 17.89 16.28 24.88
C ALA A 68 18.81 15.40 24.01
N GLN A 69 20.10 15.71 23.93
CA GLN A 69 21.04 14.97 23.09
C GLN A 69 21.24 13.54 23.62
N THR A 70 21.34 13.39 24.93
CA THR A 70 21.42 12.07 25.59
C THR A 70 20.15 11.24 25.34
N LEU A 71 18.96 11.86 25.45
CA LEU A 71 17.68 11.18 25.20
C LEU A 71 17.55 10.76 23.73
N GLN A 72 17.85 11.66 22.79
CA GLN A 72 17.85 11.40 21.35
C GLN A 72 18.81 10.26 20.98
N HIS A 73 20.03 10.27 21.52
CA HIS A 73 20.99 9.20 21.26
C HIS A 73 20.51 7.83 21.75
N SER A 74 19.97 7.77 22.99
CA SER A 74 19.41 6.52 23.52
C SER A 74 18.16 6.06 22.77
N PHE A 75 17.39 7.00 22.21
CA PHE A 75 16.21 6.71 21.41
C PHE A 75 16.58 6.21 20.00
N ASP A 76 17.56 6.81 19.33
CA ASP A 76 18.12 6.30 18.07
C ASP A 76 18.59 4.84 18.22
N ASP A 77 19.24 4.54 19.33
CA ASP A 77 19.71 3.20 19.68
C ASP A 77 18.57 2.20 19.92
N LEU A 78 17.48 2.66 20.56
CA LEU A 78 16.25 1.89 20.72
C LEU A 78 15.63 1.56 19.35
N ARG A 79 15.55 2.54 18.45
CA ARG A 79 14.99 2.37 17.10
C ARG A 79 15.82 1.41 16.26
N LYS A 80 17.14 1.60 16.19
CA LYS A 80 18.05 0.69 15.47
C LYS A 80 17.90 -0.77 15.94
N THR A 81 17.62 -0.97 17.23
CA THR A 81 17.39 -2.31 17.80
C THR A 81 16.06 -2.89 17.32
N TYR A 82 14.99 -2.10 17.29
CA TYR A 82 13.71 -2.53 16.72
C TYR A 82 13.85 -2.95 15.24
N LYS A 83 14.58 -2.18 14.43
CA LYS A 83 14.76 -2.47 13.00
C LYS A 83 15.33 -3.87 12.73
N LYS A 84 16.14 -4.42 13.63
CA LYS A 84 16.67 -5.81 13.52
C LYS A 84 15.59 -6.89 13.58
N MET A 85 14.45 -6.61 14.21
CA MET A 85 13.31 -7.53 14.31
C MET A 85 12.05 -7.05 13.59
N GLU A 86 12.10 -5.90 12.89
CA GLU A 86 10.96 -5.29 12.20
C GLU A 86 10.29 -6.28 11.23
N TRP A 87 11.08 -6.97 10.41
CA TRP A 87 10.61 -7.99 9.46
C TRP A 87 9.70 -9.04 10.11
N ALA A 88 9.99 -9.42 11.36
CA ALA A 88 9.25 -10.43 12.09
C ALA A 88 8.00 -9.83 12.74
N VAL A 89 8.12 -8.66 13.36
CA VAL A 89 7.02 -8.00 14.06
C VAL A 89 5.95 -7.55 13.06
N GLU A 90 6.34 -6.91 11.96
CA GLU A 90 5.43 -6.43 10.91
C GLU A 90 4.68 -7.58 10.23
N TYR A 91 5.33 -8.73 10.03
CA TYR A 91 4.74 -9.87 9.34
C TYR A 91 3.86 -10.74 10.24
N PHE A 92 4.39 -11.17 11.39
CA PHE A 92 3.70 -12.12 12.26
C PHE A 92 2.76 -11.45 13.26
N LEU A 93 3.03 -10.19 13.61
CA LEU A 93 2.29 -9.45 14.64
C LEU A 93 1.80 -8.07 14.14
N PRO A 94 1.14 -7.97 12.96
CA PRO A 94 0.83 -6.68 12.33
C PRO A 94 -0.01 -5.75 13.21
N HIS A 95 -0.92 -6.30 14.02
CA HIS A 95 -1.67 -5.51 15.00
C HIS A 95 -0.78 -4.89 16.08
N SER A 96 0.24 -5.60 16.55
CA SER A 96 1.20 -5.04 17.52
C SER A 96 2.17 -4.08 16.87
N ALA A 97 2.59 -4.34 15.63
CA ALA A 97 3.50 -3.48 14.87
C ALA A 97 2.98 -2.03 14.78
N ARG A 98 1.67 -1.87 14.52
CA ARG A 98 0.98 -0.57 14.52
C ARG A 98 1.20 0.25 15.79
N PHE A 99 1.26 -0.40 16.95
CA PHE A 99 1.42 0.24 18.26
C PHE A 99 2.88 0.27 18.74
N ILE A 100 3.80 -0.28 17.95
CA ILE A 100 5.23 -0.24 18.21
C ILE A 100 5.89 0.84 17.34
N ASN A 101 5.57 0.89 16.04
CA ASN A 101 6.23 1.79 15.09
C ASN A 101 5.26 2.42 14.07
N GLY A 102 3.95 2.40 14.33
CA GLY A 102 2.97 3.00 13.44
C GLY A 102 2.91 4.54 13.52
N PRO A 103 2.14 5.18 12.63
CA PRO A 103 2.03 6.63 12.56
C PRO A 103 1.59 7.27 13.87
N ALA A 104 2.12 8.47 14.15
CA ALA A 104 1.71 9.36 15.24
C ALA A 104 0.34 10.04 14.98
N LEU A 105 -0.56 9.34 14.28
CA LEU A 105 -1.89 9.80 13.94
C LEU A 105 -2.94 8.86 14.54
N PRO A 106 -4.08 9.39 15.05
CA PRO A 106 -5.19 8.57 15.48
C PRO A 106 -5.70 7.68 14.35
N GLU A 107 -6.03 6.43 14.67
CA GLU A 107 -6.68 5.52 13.74
C GLU A 107 -8.14 5.32 14.13
N ILE A 108 -9.02 5.15 13.14
CA ILE A 108 -10.45 5.00 13.37
C ILE A 108 -10.85 3.60 12.95
N GLU A 109 -11.34 2.84 13.92
CA GLU A 109 -11.99 1.55 13.68
C GLU A 109 -13.47 1.79 13.42
N PHE A 110 -13.82 1.85 12.14
CA PHE A 110 -15.17 2.20 11.69
C PHE A 110 -16.25 1.22 12.13
N ALA A 111 -15.91 -0.07 12.27
CA ALA A 111 -16.85 -1.10 12.69
C ALA A 111 -17.39 -0.86 14.12
N GLU A 112 -16.53 -0.38 15.02
CA GLU A 112 -16.86 -0.16 16.43
C GLU A 112 -16.98 1.33 16.78
N SER A 113 -16.74 2.23 15.81
CA SER A 113 -16.68 3.69 16.03
C SER A 113 -15.66 4.09 17.11
N ILE A 114 -14.56 3.36 17.20
CA ILE A 114 -13.48 3.59 18.17
C ILE A 114 -12.38 4.41 17.52
N VAL A 115 -11.89 5.41 18.26
CA VAL A 115 -10.65 6.12 17.94
C VAL A 115 -9.52 5.49 18.76
N LEU A 116 -8.54 4.94 18.05
CA LEU A 116 -7.33 4.38 18.62
C LEU A 116 -6.28 5.47 18.66
N GLU A 117 -5.92 5.89 19.88
CA GLU A 117 -4.87 6.88 20.09
C GLU A 117 -3.52 6.34 19.62
N PRO A 118 -2.69 7.18 18.99
CA PRO A 118 -1.37 6.76 18.55
C PRO A 118 -0.46 6.50 19.76
N GLU A 119 0.40 5.50 19.64
CA GLU A 119 1.44 5.16 20.60
C GLU A 119 2.65 4.56 19.87
N GLY A 120 3.76 4.38 20.59
CA GLY A 120 4.96 3.72 20.07
C GLY A 120 6.05 4.68 19.64
N LEU A 121 6.95 4.19 18.78
CA LEU A 121 8.21 4.85 18.42
C LEU A 121 8.01 6.16 17.68
N GLN A 122 7.03 6.31 16.79
CA GLN A 122 6.83 7.59 16.09
C GLN A 122 6.29 8.69 17.01
N VAL A 123 5.38 8.37 17.93
CA VAL A 123 4.92 9.31 18.97
C VAL A 123 6.08 9.70 19.90
N LEU A 124 6.91 8.73 20.30
CA LEU A 124 8.10 8.99 21.11
C LEU A 124 9.13 9.87 20.37
N GLU A 125 9.25 9.72 19.05
CA GLU A 125 10.14 10.54 18.24
C GLU A 125 9.76 12.02 18.31
N GLU A 126 8.48 12.36 18.12
CA GLU A 126 7.98 13.73 18.25
C GLU A 126 8.30 14.32 19.64
N LEU A 127 8.02 13.55 20.69
CA LEU A 127 8.25 14.00 22.07
C LEU A 127 9.74 14.14 22.45
N ILE A 128 10.64 13.39 21.83
CA ILE A 128 12.07 13.35 22.17
C ILE A 128 12.91 14.27 21.27
N TYR A 129 12.55 14.42 19.99
CA TYR A 129 13.25 15.33 19.09
C TYR A 129 12.85 16.79 19.31
N GLU A 130 11.60 17.04 19.70
CA GLU A 130 11.13 18.35 20.19
C GLU A 130 11.04 18.37 21.72
N TYR A 131 12.07 17.84 22.38
CA TYR A 131 12.03 17.61 23.83
C TYR A 131 11.81 18.89 24.64
N ASP A 132 10.66 18.91 25.33
CA ASP A 132 10.37 19.78 26.45
C ASP A 132 10.34 18.93 27.73
N GLN A 133 11.02 19.41 28.77
CA GLN A 133 11.01 18.76 30.08
C GLN A 133 9.59 18.59 30.65
N ALA A 134 8.64 19.46 30.29
CA ALA A 134 7.23 19.32 30.65
C ALA A 134 6.60 18.01 30.14
N ASN A 135 7.11 17.45 29.04
CA ASN A 135 6.62 16.21 28.43
C ASN A 135 7.17 14.93 29.08
N THR A 136 8.04 15.05 30.10
CA THR A 136 8.63 13.92 30.83
C THR A 136 7.60 12.83 31.23
N PRO A 137 6.43 13.15 31.81
CA PRO A 137 5.44 12.13 32.19
C PRO A 137 4.89 11.37 30.99
N GLU A 138 4.70 12.07 29.87
CA GLU A 138 4.12 11.54 28.64
C GLU A 138 5.11 10.63 27.90
N ILE A 139 6.40 11.01 27.85
CA ILE A 139 7.47 10.14 27.35
C ILE A 139 7.52 8.84 28.16
N ILE A 140 7.52 8.94 29.50
CA ILE A 140 7.54 7.77 30.38
C ILE A 140 6.29 6.88 30.17
N ARG A 141 5.11 7.50 29.97
CA ARG A 141 3.86 6.78 29.68
C ARG A 141 4.00 5.95 28.40
N ASN A 142 4.42 6.58 27.30
CA ASN A 142 4.60 5.91 26.01
C ASN A 142 5.69 4.82 26.06
N LEU A 143 6.81 5.04 26.77
CA LEU A 143 7.83 4.02 26.96
C LEU A 143 7.32 2.81 27.74
N LYS A 144 6.45 3.00 28.73
CA LYS A 144 5.80 1.89 29.46
C LYS A 144 4.81 1.12 28.59
N LEU A 145 4.08 1.81 27.72
CA LEU A 145 3.22 1.15 26.73
C LEU A 145 4.06 0.30 25.77
N LEU A 146 5.17 0.86 25.27
CA LEU A 146 6.12 0.15 24.42
C LEU A 146 6.74 -1.07 25.13
N LEU A 147 7.02 -0.96 26.44
CA LEU A 147 7.47 -2.09 27.27
C LEU A 147 6.40 -3.20 27.33
N SER A 148 5.12 -2.84 27.45
CA SER A 148 4.00 -3.78 27.40
C SER A 148 3.93 -4.49 26.04
N LYS A 149 4.10 -3.76 24.93
CA LYS A 149 4.15 -4.37 23.58
C LYS A 149 5.34 -5.31 23.40
N SER A 150 6.50 -4.98 23.96
CA SER A 150 7.63 -5.91 24.01
C SER A 150 7.26 -7.21 24.74
N GLY A 151 6.46 -7.15 25.82
CA GLY A 151 5.94 -8.34 26.48
C GLY A 151 4.98 -9.16 25.61
N THR A 152 4.15 -8.49 24.78
CA THR A 152 3.29 -9.15 23.79
C THR A 152 4.10 -9.87 22.71
N ILE A 153 5.22 -9.29 22.25
CA ILE A 153 6.13 -9.96 21.31
C ILE A 153 6.64 -11.27 21.93
N ASP A 154 7.12 -11.24 23.19
CA ASP A 154 7.61 -12.45 23.85
C ASP A 154 6.54 -13.54 23.93
N SER A 155 5.34 -13.18 24.39
CA SER A 155 4.26 -14.15 24.60
C SER A 155 3.73 -14.71 23.28
N GLN A 156 3.54 -13.88 22.25
CA GLN A 156 2.98 -14.34 20.98
C GLN A 156 4.03 -15.07 20.13
N PHE A 157 5.24 -14.53 19.99
CA PHE A 157 6.27 -15.11 19.13
C PHE A 157 6.81 -16.45 19.67
N SER A 158 6.76 -16.66 20.99
CA SER A 158 7.07 -17.97 21.58
C SER A 158 6.04 -19.05 21.24
N ASN A 159 4.80 -18.66 20.93
CA ASN A 159 3.68 -19.57 20.68
C ASN A 159 3.35 -19.77 19.20
N ILE A 160 3.70 -18.82 18.34
CA ILE A 160 3.49 -18.94 16.88
C ILE A 160 4.42 -20.02 16.34
N THR A 161 3.92 -20.96 15.53
CA THR A 161 4.78 -21.86 14.75
C THR A 161 5.32 -21.10 13.54
N VAL A 162 6.64 -21.07 13.38
CA VAL A 162 7.30 -20.27 12.36
C VAL A 162 7.97 -21.22 11.37
N ASN A 163 7.42 -21.30 10.16
CA ASN A 163 7.96 -22.16 9.11
C ASN A 163 8.84 -21.38 8.12
N ARG A 164 9.59 -22.15 7.31
CA ARG A 164 10.53 -21.63 6.32
C ARG A 164 9.90 -20.71 5.27
N ALA A 165 8.71 -21.05 4.77
CA ALA A 165 8.02 -20.26 3.77
C ALA A 165 7.61 -18.89 4.33
N GLN A 166 7.06 -18.86 5.54
CA GLN A 166 6.67 -17.64 6.23
C GLN A 166 7.86 -16.75 6.57
N VAL A 167 8.95 -17.32 7.11
CA VAL A 167 10.17 -16.54 7.38
C VAL A 167 10.67 -15.91 6.08
N PHE A 168 10.79 -16.70 5.02
CA PHE A 168 11.30 -16.19 3.77
C PHE A 168 10.40 -15.10 3.16
N ASP A 169 9.08 -15.28 3.22
CA ASP A 169 8.10 -14.28 2.78
C ASP A 169 8.18 -12.98 3.60
N ALA A 170 8.30 -13.08 4.92
CA ALA A 170 8.51 -11.95 5.82
C ALA A 170 9.78 -11.16 5.48
N LEU A 171 10.89 -11.86 5.22
CA LEU A 171 12.15 -11.24 4.81
C LEU A 171 12.06 -10.55 3.45
N ARG A 172 11.30 -11.11 2.50
CA ARG A 172 11.05 -10.43 1.21
C ARG A 172 10.19 -9.18 1.40
N ASN A 173 9.15 -9.27 2.23
CA ASN A 173 8.33 -8.11 2.57
C ASN A 173 9.16 -7.01 3.23
N GLU A 174 10.15 -7.34 4.05
CA GLU A 174 11.07 -6.36 4.61
C GLU A 174 11.88 -5.62 3.53
N ILE A 175 12.43 -6.33 2.53
CA ILE A 175 13.13 -5.64 1.43
C ILE A 175 12.20 -4.73 0.64
N PHE A 176 10.95 -5.14 0.43
CA PHE A 176 9.94 -4.28 -0.19
C PHE A 176 9.58 -3.07 0.68
N ARG A 177 9.43 -3.26 2.00
CA ARG A 177 9.22 -2.20 3.01
C ARG A 177 10.37 -1.20 3.00
N ILE A 178 11.62 -1.67 2.96
CA ILE A 178 12.80 -0.82 2.82
C ILE A 178 12.74 -0.01 1.52
N SER A 179 12.38 -0.66 0.42
CA SER A 179 12.30 -0.07 -0.93
C SER A 179 11.19 0.97 -1.13
N SER A 180 10.27 1.10 -0.17
CA SER A 180 9.15 2.03 -0.24
C SER A 180 9.03 2.92 0.98
N LEU A 181 8.86 2.36 2.18
CA LEU A 181 8.61 3.10 3.42
C LEU A 181 9.90 3.62 4.05
N SER A 182 10.90 2.75 4.24
CA SER A 182 12.11 3.16 4.94
C SER A 182 12.94 4.17 4.14
N VAL A 183 13.05 4.02 2.81
CA VAL A 183 13.71 5.04 1.97
C VAL A 183 12.98 6.39 1.98
N ALA A 184 11.66 6.39 2.18
CA ALA A 184 10.85 7.61 2.26
C ALA A 184 10.83 8.24 3.66
N GLY A 185 11.51 7.64 4.64
CA GLY A 185 11.53 8.14 6.01
C GLY A 185 10.19 8.02 6.75
N PHE A 186 9.30 7.13 6.30
CA PHE A 186 7.97 6.95 6.90
C PHE A 186 8.01 6.63 8.39
N ASP A 187 9.00 5.86 8.85
CA ASP A 187 9.15 5.50 10.26
C ASP A 187 9.79 6.61 11.11
N THR A 188 10.40 7.63 10.48
CA THR A 188 11.14 8.72 11.15
C THR A 188 10.69 10.09 10.61
N PRO A 189 9.40 10.45 10.69
CA PRO A 189 8.88 11.68 10.10
C PRO A 189 9.57 12.95 10.62
N VAL A 190 10.09 12.95 11.85
CA VAL A 190 10.70 14.12 12.49
C VAL A 190 12.23 14.15 12.34
N SER A 191 12.92 13.08 12.76
CA SER A 191 14.39 13.09 12.86
C SER A 191 15.12 13.00 11.52
N GLY A 192 14.45 12.43 10.50
CA GLY A 192 15.07 12.14 9.21
C GLY A 192 16.18 11.08 9.25
N LYS A 193 16.26 10.27 10.32
CA LYS A 193 17.33 9.29 10.55
C LYS A 193 17.17 7.96 9.80
N HIS A 194 16.10 7.74 9.05
CA HIS A 194 15.81 6.50 8.32
C HIS A 194 16.99 5.89 7.53
N LEU A 195 17.82 6.70 6.86
CA LEU A 195 19.01 6.17 6.13
C LEU A 195 20.04 5.51 7.05
N THR A 196 20.09 5.92 8.33
CA THR A 196 20.95 5.32 9.35
C THR A 196 20.33 4.07 9.99
N GLU A 197 19.02 3.87 9.82
CA GLU A 197 18.27 2.74 10.37
C GLU A 197 18.23 1.53 9.41
N ILE A 198 18.21 1.77 8.09
CA ILE A 198 18.16 0.72 7.07
C ILE A 198 19.25 -0.36 7.26
N PRO A 199 20.53 -0.04 7.59
CA PRO A 199 21.55 -1.07 7.82
C PRO A 199 21.20 -2.09 8.91
N TYR A 200 20.42 -1.69 9.91
CA TYR A 200 20.00 -2.56 11.01
C TYR A 200 18.82 -3.46 10.62
N ALA A 201 17.95 -3.00 9.72
CA ALA A 201 16.97 -3.86 9.08
C ALA A 201 17.65 -4.95 8.24
N PHE A 202 18.66 -4.57 7.45
CA PHE A 202 19.49 -5.53 6.73
C PHE A 202 20.23 -6.51 7.65
N GLU A 203 20.71 -6.06 8.82
CA GLU A 203 21.30 -6.96 9.83
C GLU A 203 20.31 -8.04 10.26
N GLY A 204 19.06 -7.65 10.55
CA GLY A 204 17.96 -8.56 10.86
C GLY A 204 17.69 -9.57 9.75
N VAL A 205 17.64 -9.09 8.49
CA VAL A 205 17.43 -9.94 7.32
C VAL A 205 18.56 -10.96 7.16
N LYS A 206 19.82 -10.51 7.23
CA LYS A 206 21.00 -11.39 7.12
C LYS A 206 21.03 -12.42 8.25
N ALA A 207 20.69 -12.03 9.47
CA ALA A 207 20.66 -12.93 10.62
C ALA A 207 19.64 -14.06 10.40
N ALA A 208 18.43 -13.73 9.94
CA ALA A 208 17.39 -14.72 9.67
C ALA A 208 17.71 -15.64 8.48
N LEU A 209 18.27 -15.10 7.39
CA LEU A 209 18.65 -15.90 6.21
C LEU A 209 19.66 -17.01 6.53
N LYS A 210 20.57 -16.79 7.50
CA LYS A 210 21.57 -17.78 7.92
C LYS A 210 20.97 -19.02 8.59
N PHE A 211 19.76 -18.91 9.13
CA PHE A 211 19.04 -20.03 9.74
C PHE A 211 18.23 -20.85 8.73
N LEU A 212 18.14 -20.39 7.48
CA LEU A 212 17.54 -21.17 6.39
C LEU A 212 18.58 -22.19 5.87
N PRO A 213 18.16 -23.37 5.38
CA PRO A 213 19.10 -24.39 4.89
C PRO A 213 20.01 -23.91 3.76
N LYS A 214 21.13 -24.63 3.60
CA LYS A 214 22.21 -24.30 2.65
C LYS A 214 22.72 -22.85 2.83
N SER A 215 23.01 -22.47 4.07
CA SER A 215 23.60 -21.17 4.42
C SER A 215 24.99 -20.90 3.78
N GLU A 216 25.57 -21.87 3.08
CA GLU A 216 26.78 -21.70 2.25
C GLU A 216 26.50 -21.44 0.76
N SER A 217 25.23 -21.29 0.39
CA SER A 217 24.76 -21.01 -0.98
C SER A 217 25.49 -19.84 -1.64
N ASN A 218 25.83 -19.99 -2.92
CA ASN A 218 26.36 -18.89 -3.73
C ASN A 218 25.35 -17.73 -3.81
N LYS A 219 24.04 -18.02 -3.88
CA LYS A 219 23.01 -16.98 -3.88
C LYS A 219 22.95 -16.21 -2.58
N LEU A 220 23.12 -16.88 -1.43
CA LEU A 220 23.21 -16.17 -0.15
C LEU A 220 24.45 -15.26 -0.10
N LYS A 221 25.59 -15.70 -0.61
CA LYS A 221 26.80 -14.86 -0.74
C LYS A 221 26.58 -13.65 -1.66
N GLU A 222 25.85 -13.83 -2.76
CA GLU A 222 25.47 -12.74 -3.67
C GLU A 222 24.55 -11.71 -2.98
N ILE A 223 23.55 -12.18 -2.21
CA ILE A 223 22.66 -11.33 -1.40
C ILE A 223 23.49 -10.54 -0.38
N ASP A 224 24.33 -11.23 0.40
CA ASP A 224 25.18 -10.60 1.41
C ASP A 224 26.10 -9.54 0.79
N ALA A 225 26.75 -9.85 -0.34
CA ALA A 225 27.62 -8.91 -1.04
C ALA A 225 26.86 -7.67 -1.54
N GLU A 226 25.62 -7.83 -2.01
CA GLU A 226 24.82 -6.70 -2.47
C GLU A 226 24.28 -5.85 -1.30
N ILE A 227 23.93 -6.48 -0.17
CA ILE A 227 23.60 -5.77 1.07
C ILE A 227 24.81 -4.98 1.59
N GLU A 228 26.02 -5.54 1.56
CA GLU A 228 27.22 -4.79 1.98
C GLU A 228 27.50 -3.58 1.09
N LYS A 229 27.25 -3.67 -0.22
CA LYS A 229 27.32 -2.51 -1.12
C LYS A 229 26.27 -1.47 -0.77
N ALA A 230 25.03 -1.89 -0.50
CA ALA A 230 23.96 -0.98 -0.10
C ALA A 230 24.33 -0.26 1.22
N ASN A 231 24.85 -1.00 2.20
CA ASN A 231 25.35 -0.44 3.47
C ASN A 231 26.50 0.54 3.27
N ALA A 232 27.42 0.28 2.34
CA ALA A 232 28.50 1.21 2.02
C ALA A 232 27.98 2.53 1.44
N ILE A 233 26.96 2.49 0.57
CA ILE A 233 26.31 3.69 0.03
C ILE A 233 25.63 4.47 1.15
N LEU A 234 24.86 3.80 2.01
CA LEU A 234 24.19 4.42 3.14
C LEU A 234 25.20 5.09 4.08
N LYS A 235 26.30 4.41 4.43
CA LYS A 235 27.38 4.96 5.28
C LYS A 235 28.09 6.16 4.67
N ALA A 236 28.16 6.23 3.34
CA ALA A 236 28.82 7.32 2.64
C ALA A 236 27.96 8.60 2.62
N ASN A 237 26.63 8.48 2.59
CA ASN A 237 25.72 9.62 2.66
C ASN A 237 24.45 9.27 3.44
N HIS A 238 24.23 9.96 4.57
CA HIS A 238 23.03 9.85 5.39
C HIS A 238 22.09 11.07 5.27
N ASP A 239 22.46 12.07 4.47
CA ASP A 239 21.63 13.25 4.27
C ASP A 239 20.55 12.96 3.21
N LYS A 240 19.31 12.83 3.68
CA LYS A 240 18.14 12.59 2.82
C LYS A 240 17.97 13.67 1.74
N ASN A 241 18.49 14.88 1.93
CA ASN A 241 18.34 15.96 0.95
C ASN A 241 19.27 15.82 -0.25
N THR A 242 20.36 15.07 -0.11
CA THR A 242 21.39 14.89 -1.15
C THR A 242 21.55 13.43 -1.59
N PHE A 243 20.84 12.51 -0.96
CA PHE A 243 20.93 11.08 -1.26
C PHE A 243 20.37 10.72 -2.64
N ASP A 244 21.06 9.82 -3.35
CA ASP A 244 20.65 9.35 -4.68
C ASP A 244 19.71 8.14 -4.59
N PHE A 245 18.45 8.40 -4.21
CA PHE A 245 17.40 7.38 -4.12
C PHE A 245 17.16 6.68 -5.46
N ALA A 246 17.21 7.42 -6.58
CA ALA A 246 17.01 6.88 -7.91
C ALA A 246 17.99 5.73 -8.19
N ALA A 247 19.29 5.96 -7.95
CA ALA A 247 20.30 4.94 -8.13
C ALA A 247 20.22 3.83 -7.08
N PHE A 248 20.03 4.19 -5.80
CA PHE A 248 20.00 3.23 -4.70
C PHE A 248 18.88 2.19 -4.87
N ILE A 249 17.66 2.63 -5.18
CA ILE A 249 16.52 1.74 -5.39
C ILE A 249 16.74 0.88 -6.64
N SER A 250 17.06 1.51 -7.78
CA SER A 250 17.15 0.81 -9.07
C SER A 250 18.32 -0.18 -9.15
N LYS A 251 19.47 0.15 -8.57
CA LYS A 251 20.70 -0.65 -8.70
C LYS A 251 20.91 -1.63 -7.54
N ASN A 252 20.48 -1.30 -6.33
CA ASN A 252 20.74 -2.11 -5.14
C ASN A 252 19.48 -2.82 -4.63
N LEU A 253 18.44 -2.08 -4.23
CA LEU A 253 17.28 -2.69 -3.58
C LEU A 253 16.50 -3.64 -4.51
N ASN A 254 16.28 -3.22 -5.76
CA ASN A 254 15.67 -4.08 -6.79
C ASN A 254 16.48 -5.37 -7.00
N LYS A 255 17.82 -5.27 -6.96
CA LYS A 255 18.72 -6.41 -7.14
C LYS A 255 18.71 -7.34 -5.93
N ILE A 256 18.71 -6.81 -4.70
CA ILE A 256 18.58 -7.61 -3.48
C ILE A 256 17.27 -8.41 -3.51
N SER A 257 16.14 -7.76 -3.83
CA SER A 257 14.84 -8.46 -3.91
C SER A 257 14.82 -9.56 -4.99
N ALA A 258 15.43 -9.32 -6.15
CA ALA A 258 15.54 -10.31 -7.21
C ALA A 258 16.43 -11.51 -6.80
N LEU A 259 17.58 -11.24 -6.19
CA LEU A 259 18.49 -12.28 -5.68
C LEU A 259 17.83 -13.14 -4.59
N MET A 260 17.00 -12.53 -3.73
CA MET A 260 16.20 -13.30 -2.76
C MET A 260 15.25 -14.26 -3.48
N LEU A 261 14.53 -13.81 -4.50
CA LEU A 261 13.65 -14.71 -5.26
C LEU A 261 14.41 -15.87 -5.91
N ASP A 262 15.62 -15.63 -6.43
CA ASP A 262 16.49 -16.70 -6.94
C ASP A 262 16.93 -17.67 -5.84
N PHE A 263 17.32 -17.16 -4.67
CA PHE A 263 17.64 -17.98 -3.50
C PHE A 263 16.44 -18.87 -3.10
N ARG A 264 15.22 -18.33 -3.11
CA ARG A 264 14.00 -19.11 -2.82
C ARG A 264 13.88 -20.34 -3.72
N LYS A 265 14.10 -20.15 -5.03
CA LYS A 265 14.06 -21.21 -6.04
C LYS A 265 15.16 -22.25 -5.78
N GLU A 266 16.38 -21.81 -5.48
CA GLU A 266 17.50 -22.71 -5.16
C GLU A 266 17.25 -23.56 -3.90
N GLN A 267 16.56 -22.99 -2.92
CA GLN A 267 16.21 -23.66 -1.67
C GLN A 267 14.92 -24.49 -1.75
N ASN A 268 14.20 -24.47 -2.87
CA ASN A 268 12.87 -25.08 -3.02
C ASN A 268 11.90 -24.66 -1.91
N ILE A 269 11.92 -23.37 -1.52
CA ILE A 269 11.00 -22.86 -0.50
C ILE A 269 9.65 -22.59 -1.15
N ASN A 270 8.59 -23.18 -0.58
CA ASN A 270 7.22 -23.00 -1.05
C ASN A 270 6.76 -21.54 -0.92
N ASN A 271 5.81 -21.16 -1.78
CA ASN A 271 5.07 -19.92 -1.60
C ASN A 271 4.18 -20.00 -0.36
N VAL A 272 3.95 -18.86 0.28
CA VAL A 272 2.81 -18.69 1.17
C VAL A 272 1.59 -18.42 0.29
N GLU A 273 0.53 -19.22 0.44
CA GLU A 273 -0.72 -19.06 -0.33
C GLU A 273 -1.56 -17.92 0.25
N VAL A 274 -1.19 -16.69 -0.10
CA VAL A 274 -1.95 -15.47 0.22
C VAL A 274 -2.18 -14.66 -1.05
N THR A 275 -3.38 -14.10 -1.18
CA THR A 275 -3.69 -13.17 -2.27
C THR A 275 -3.35 -11.76 -1.80
N THR A 276 -2.35 -11.16 -2.42
CA THR A 276 -1.85 -9.81 -2.12
C THR A 276 -1.74 -9.00 -3.41
N ALA A 277 -1.73 -7.66 -3.28
CA ALA A 277 -1.57 -6.80 -4.45
C ALA A 277 -0.22 -7.01 -5.15
N LEU A 278 0.85 -7.20 -4.38
CA LEU A 278 2.15 -7.61 -4.89
C LEU A 278 2.18 -9.13 -5.03
N LYS A 279 2.56 -9.65 -6.20
CA LYS A 279 2.69 -11.10 -6.41
C LYS A 279 3.92 -11.66 -5.71
N SER A 280 3.78 -12.84 -5.13
CA SER A 280 4.85 -13.52 -4.38
C SER A 280 6.08 -13.87 -5.24
N ASP A 281 5.91 -13.99 -6.55
CA ASP A 281 6.98 -14.25 -7.52
C ASP A 281 7.51 -12.99 -8.22
N ALA A 282 7.06 -11.80 -7.82
CA ALA A 282 7.60 -10.55 -8.34
C ALA A 282 9.07 -10.37 -7.87
N PRO A 283 10.07 -10.22 -8.76
CA PRO A 283 11.46 -9.96 -8.38
C PRO A 283 11.68 -8.52 -7.87
N SER A 284 10.83 -7.58 -8.23
CA SER A 284 10.80 -6.21 -7.72
C SER A 284 9.43 -5.58 -7.93
N PHE A 285 9.20 -4.40 -7.36
CA PHE A 285 7.98 -3.62 -7.54
C PHE A 285 7.70 -3.23 -8.99
N TYR A 286 8.73 -3.15 -9.83
CA TYR A 286 8.64 -2.43 -11.10
C TYR A 286 8.49 -3.33 -12.32
N VAL A 287 8.63 -4.65 -12.17
CA VAL A 287 8.39 -5.55 -13.32
C VAL A 287 6.93 -5.46 -13.76
N LYS A 288 6.69 -5.60 -15.08
CA LYS A 288 5.37 -5.34 -15.69
C LYS A 288 4.19 -6.06 -15.02
N ASN A 289 4.43 -7.25 -14.49
CA ASN A 289 3.40 -8.10 -13.88
C ASN A 289 3.53 -8.20 -12.35
N ALA A 290 4.24 -7.28 -11.70
CA ALA A 290 4.48 -7.31 -10.25
C ALA A 290 3.17 -7.27 -9.44
N PHE A 291 2.16 -6.56 -9.94
CA PHE A 291 0.89 -6.38 -9.24
C PHE A 291 -0.21 -7.30 -9.79
N ASP A 292 -1.05 -7.82 -8.89
CA ASP A 292 -2.27 -8.55 -9.22
C ASP A 292 -3.50 -7.64 -9.10
N ALA A 293 -4.09 -7.28 -10.25
CA ALA A 293 -5.31 -6.50 -10.31
C ALA A 293 -6.53 -7.21 -9.68
N ASN A 294 -6.42 -8.50 -9.35
CA ASN A 294 -7.44 -9.25 -8.65
C ASN A 294 -7.31 -9.21 -7.12
N ALA A 295 -6.28 -8.57 -6.56
CA ALA A 295 -6.00 -8.66 -5.13
C ALA A 295 -7.15 -8.18 -4.21
N PHE A 296 -8.01 -7.31 -4.72
CA PHE A 296 -9.15 -6.74 -3.98
C PHE A 296 -10.50 -7.14 -4.58
N VAL A 297 -10.58 -8.25 -5.33
CA VAL A 297 -11.89 -8.71 -5.84
C VAL A 297 -12.67 -9.44 -4.73
N PRO A 298 -14.01 -9.29 -4.68
CA PRO A 298 -14.83 -9.94 -3.64
C PRO A 298 -14.81 -11.48 -3.65
N GLY A 299 -14.40 -12.11 -4.76
CA GLY A 299 -14.29 -13.56 -4.87
C GLY A 299 -13.93 -14.04 -6.26
N GLU A 300 -13.83 -15.36 -6.45
CA GLU A 300 -13.36 -15.98 -7.69
C GLU A 300 -14.15 -15.52 -8.93
N ASN A 301 -15.48 -15.46 -8.80
CA ASN A 301 -16.38 -15.03 -9.87
C ASN A 301 -16.19 -13.56 -10.28
N PHE A 302 -15.46 -12.76 -9.50
CA PHE A 302 -15.16 -11.35 -9.77
C PHE A 302 -13.82 -11.14 -10.46
N LYS A 303 -12.96 -12.17 -10.54
CA LYS A 303 -11.65 -12.06 -11.21
C LYS A 303 -11.80 -11.58 -12.65
N ILE A 304 -10.88 -10.71 -13.06
CA ILE A 304 -10.88 -10.12 -14.38
C ILE A 304 -10.64 -11.19 -15.46
N SER A 305 -11.22 -10.99 -16.63
CA SER A 305 -10.91 -11.79 -17.82
C SER A 305 -11.01 -10.90 -19.05
N SER A 306 -10.38 -11.30 -20.15
CA SER A 306 -10.45 -10.56 -21.42
C SER A 306 -11.91 -10.32 -21.87
N GLY A 307 -12.79 -11.29 -21.66
CA GLY A 307 -14.22 -11.16 -21.94
C GLY A 307 -14.90 -10.11 -21.07
N LYS A 308 -14.64 -10.11 -19.75
CA LYS A 308 -15.19 -9.10 -18.83
C LYS A 308 -14.68 -7.69 -19.13
N ILE A 309 -13.39 -7.56 -19.43
CA ILE A 309 -12.76 -6.29 -19.80
C ILE A 309 -13.39 -5.74 -21.08
N ALA A 310 -13.55 -6.57 -22.11
CA ALA A 310 -14.14 -6.15 -23.38
C ALA A 310 -15.59 -5.70 -23.21
N LEU A 311 -16.41 -6.48 -22.49
CA LEU A 311 -17.81 -6.12 -22.22
C LEU A 311 -17.92 -4.89 -21.31
N GLY A 312 -17.06 -4.79 -20.29
CA GLY A 312 -16.95 -3.62 -19.43
C GLY A 312 -16.62 -2.36 -20.21
N LYS A 313 -15.65 -2.43 -21.13
CA LYS A 313 -15.32 -1.32 -22.03
C LYS A 313 -16.51 -0.92 -22.91
N GLN A 314 -17.25 -1.89 -23.45
CA GLN A 314 -18.44 -1.61 -24.23
C GLN A 314 -19.48 -0.83 -23.38
N LEU A 315 -19.84 -1.35 -22.21
CA LEU A 315 -20.83 -0.73 -21.32
C LEU A 315 -20.36 0.61 -20.73
N PHE A 316 -19.06 0.78 -20.51
CA PHE A 316 -18.48 2.05 -20.06
C PHE A 316 -18.70 3.20 -21.06
N ASN A 317 -18.78 2.87 -22.35
CA ASN A 317 -19.05 3.83 -23.42
C ASN A 317 -20.53 3.92 -23.80
N ASP A 318 -21.36 2.99 -23.33
CA ASP A 318 -22.78 2.91 -23.67
C ASP A 318 -23.62 3.78 -22.71
N PRO A 319 -24.41 4.74 -23.22
CA PRO A 319 -25.25 5.56 -22.36
C PRO A 319 -26.47 4.82 -21.80
N VAL A 320 -26.70 3.55 -22.14
CA VAL A 320 -27.79 2.70 -21.62
C VAL A 320 -27.87 2.66 -20.09
N LEU A 321 -26.76 2.97 -19.41
CA LEU A 321 -26.64 3.02 -17.95
C LEU A 321 -27.22 4.30 -17.33
N SER A 322 -27.57 5.32 -18.13
CA SER A 322 -28.20 6.56 -17.67
C SER A 322 -29.71 6.56 -17.89
N LYS A 323 -30.43 7.38 -17.14
CA LYS A 323 -31.91 7.46 -17.21
C LYS A 323 -32.44 7.70 -18.61
N ASP A 324 -31.87 8.68 -19.29
CA ASP A 324 -32.33 9.23 -20.57
C ASP A 324 -31.43 8.83 -21.75
N ASN A 325 -30.49 7.91 -21.53
CA ASN A 325 -29.46 7.51 -22.49
C ASN A 325 -28.63 8.69 -23.04
N SER A 326 -28.43 9.76 -22.26
CA SER A 326 -27.63 10.92 -22.66
C SER A 326 -26.17 10.85 -22.20
N ARG A 327 -25.84 10.00 -21.21
CA ARG A 327 -24.53 9.99 -20.55
C ARG A 327 -24.01 8.57 -20.32
N SER A 328 -22.72 8.38 -20.57
CA SER A 328 -21.96 7.18 -20.22
C SER A 328 -20.79 7.52 -19.29
N CYS A 329 -20.11 6.51 -18.74
CA CYS A 329 -18.91 6.74 -17.94
C CYS A 329 -17.85 7.52 -18.73
N ALA A 330 -17.69 7.20 -20.03
CA ALA A 330 -16.78 7.87 -20.94
C ALA A 330 -17.09 9.35 -21.19
N SER A 331 -18.30 9.83 -20.85
CA SER A 331 -18.65 11.25 -20.94
C SER A 331 -17.89 12.12 -19.93
N CYS A 332 -17.51 11.54 -18.78
CA CYS A 332 -16.73 12.20 -17.73
C CYS A 332 -15.32 11.63 -17.59
N HIS A 333 -15.08 10.38 -18.00
CA HIS A 333 -13.79 9.71 -17.89
C HIS A 333 -13.20 9.43 -19.28
N ILE A 334 -12.62 10.47 -19.88
CA ILE A 334 -12.13 10.49 -21.26
C ILE A 334 -10.75 9.84 -21.33
N SER A 335 -10.56 8.83 -22.19
CA SER A 335 -9.31 8.06 -22.28
C SER A 335 -8.08 8.92 -22.56
N GLU A 336 -8.20 9.90 -23.46
CA GLU A 336 -7.10 10.77 -23.88
C GLU A 336 -6.67 11.74 -22.76
N LYS A 337 -7.53 11.93 -21.74
CA LYS A 337 -7.25 12.72 -20.54
C LYS A 337 -7.00 11.83 -19.32
N ALA A 338 -6.42 10.65 -19.53
CA ALA A 338 -6.17 9.67 -18.48
C ALA A 338 -7.42 9.40 -17.62
N PHE A 339 -8.56 9.22 -18.29
CA PHE A 339 -9.87 8.95 -17.68
C PHE A 339 -10.33 10.05 -16.70
N THR A 340 -10.09 11.31 -17.05
CA THR A 340 -10.72 12.50 -16.44
C THR A 340 -11.56 13.26 -17.48
N ASP A 341 -12.21 14.36 -17.11
CA ASP A 341 -12.90 15.24 -18.07
C ASP A 341 -12.10 16.52 -18.40
N GLY A 342 -11.04 16.80 -17.63
CA GLY A 342 -10.23 18.01 -17.73
C GLY A 342 -10.97 19.30 -17.35
N LYS A 343 -11.98 19.23 -16.48
CA LYS A 343 -12.73 20.38 -15.96
C LYS A 343 -12.44 20.57 -14.47
N GLU A 344 -12.69 21.78 -13.95
CA GLU A 344 -12.67 22.02 -12.51
C GLU A 344 -13.67 21.11 -11.80
N LYS A 345 -14.93 21.14 -12.26
CA LYS A 345 -16.02 20.27 -11.83
C LYS A 345 -16.82 19.85 -13.07
N SER A 346 -17.20 18.58 -13.14
CA SER A 346 -18.13 18.11 -14.18
C SER A 346 -19.52 18.72 -13.97
N LEU A 347 -20.36 18.67 -15.00
CA LEU A 347 -21.73 19.19 -14.92
C LEU A 347 -22.71 18.06 -14.63
N SER A 348 -23.72 18.34 -13.81
CA SER A 348 -24.85 17.44 -13.58
C SER A 348 -25.71 17.30 -14.84
N LEU A 349 -26.70 16.41 -14.83
CA LEU A 349 -27.72 16.31 -15.89
C LEU A 349 -28.53 17.62 -16.04
N GLU A 350 -28.63 18.42 -14.97
CA GLU A 350 -29.27 19.74 -14.95
C GLU A 350 -28.29 20.89 -15.25
N HIS A 351 -27.08 20.58 -15.71
CA HIS A 351 -26.03 21.55 -16.07
C HIS A 351 -25.46 22.39 -14.90
N ASN A 352 -25.70 21.98 -13.65
CA ASN A 352 -25.07 22.58 -12.48
C ASN A 352 -23.70 21.94 -12.20
N PRO A 353 -22.70 22.67 -11.69
CA PRO A 353 -21.43 22.06 -11.29
C PRO A 353 -21.62 21.00 -10.20
N LEU A 354 -20.99 19.84 -10.36
CA LEU A 354 -20.91 18.81 -9.31
C LEU A 354 -20.00 19.27 -8.16
N ALA A 355 -20.05 18.56 -7.04
CA ALA A 355 -19.30 18.94 -5.84
C ALA A 355 -17.78 18.89 -6.02
N ARG A 356 -17.26 17.98 -6.84
CA ARG A 356 -15.83 17.62 -6.92
C ARG A 356 -15.34 17.49 -8.37
N ASN A 357 -14.02 17.60 -8.52
CA ASN A 357 -13.29 17.25 -9.74
C ASN A 357 -13.39 15.75 -10.01
N THR A 358 -13.49 15.38 -11.29
CA THR A 358 -13.57 13.97 -11.72
C THR A 358 -12.19 13.34 -11.68
N PRO A 359 -11.91 12.39 -10.76
CA PRO A 359 -10.59 11.80 -10.61
C PRO A 359 -10.25 10.88 -11.78
N SER A 360 -8.97 10.66 -12.02
CA SER A 360 -8.51 9.64 -12.97
C SER A 360 -8.93 8.24 -12.48
N LEU A 361 -9.28 7.37 -13.42
CA LEU A 361 -9.55 5.95 -13.15
C LEU A 361 -8.30 5.07 -13.24
N ASN A 362 -7.19 5.57 -13.80
CA ASN A 362 -5.94 4.82 -13.89
C ASN A 362 -5.47 4.42 -12.48
N TYR A 363 -5.02 3.16 -12.32
CA TYR A 363 -4.51 2.62 -11.05
C TYR A 363 -5.50 2.59 -9.86
N SER A 364 -6.78 2.94 -10.04
CA SER A 364 -7.82 2.85 -8.99
C SER A 364 -8.04 1.42 -8.49
N ALA A 365 -7.68 0.44 -9.32
CA ALA A 365 -7.62 -0.99 -9.00
C ALA A 365 -6.75 -1.30 -7.77
N PHE A 366 -5.75 -0.47 -7.50
CA PHE A 366 -4.79 -0.62 -6.41
C PHE A 366 -5.01 0.39 -5.31
N GLN A 367 -6.25 0.83 -5.13
CA GLN A 367 -6.69 1.61 -3.97
C GLN A 367 -7.85 0.89 -3.28
N HIS A 368 -7.72 0.64 -1.99
CA HIS A 368 -8.73 -0.07 -1.18
C HIS A 368 -9.89 0.85 -0.71
N GLY A 369 -9.87 2.12 -1.10
CA GLY A 369 -10.97 3.06 -0.94
C GLY A 369 -11.21 3.85 -2.23
N GLN A 370 -12.47 3.97 -2.62
CA GLN A 370 -12.92 4.63 -3.83
C GLN A 370 -13.59 5.98 -3.52
N PHE A 371 -13.68 6.84 -4.54
CA PHE A 371 -13.98 8.28 -4.41
C PHE A 371 -12.95 9.08 -3.60
N TRP A 372 -13.04 10.40 -3.68
CA TRP A 372 -12.20 11.34 -2.92
C TRP A 372 -12.38 11.21 -1.40
N ASP A 373 -13.55 10.79 -0.93
CA ASP A 373 -13.92 10.68 0.50
C ASP A 373 -13.88 9.23 1.03
N MET A 374 -13.42 8.27 0.23
CA MET A 374 -13.32 6.85 0.61
C MET A 374 -14.62 6.21 1.07
N ARG A 375 -15.79 6.74 0.67
CA ARG A 375 -17.08 6.20 1.14
C ARG A 375 -17.43 4.81 0.60
N ASN A 376 -16.71 4.35 -0.42
CA ASN A 376 -16.82 2.99 -0.95
C ASN A 376 -15.50 2.24 -0.83
N SER A 377 -15.57 0.94 -0.58
CA SER A 377 -14.40 0.05 -0.42
C SER A 377 -13.95 -0.61 -1.72
N ASP A 378 -14.80 -0.67 -2.74
CA ASP A 378 -14.51 -1.35 -4.00
C ASP A 378 -15.10 -0.66 -5.24
N LEU A 379 -14.66 -1.10 -6.42
CA LEU A 379 -15.05 -0.54 -7.71
C LEU A 379 -16.48 -0.92 -8.12
N GLU A 380 -16.97 -2.08 -7.68
CA GLU A 380 -18.34 -2.53 -7.90
C GLU A 380 -19.36 -1.59 -7.23
N GLY A 381 -19.18 -1.31 -5.93
CA GLY A 381 -19.97 -0.34 -5.17
C GLY A 381 -19.85 1.08 -5.72
N GLN A 382 -18.62 1.51 -6.04
CA GLN A 382 -18.35 2.81 -6.66
C GLN A 382 -19.16 3.01 -7.95
N SER A 383 -19.15 2.02 -8.86
CA SER A 383 -19.86 2.11 -10.13
C SER A 383 -21.37 2.21 -9.92
N SER A 384 -21.90 1.52 -8.90
CA SER A 384 -23.32 1.51 -8.57
C SER A 384 -23.80 2.88 -8.09
N GLU A 385 -23.03 3.52 -7.21
CA GLU A 385 -23.37 4.86 -6.72
C GLU A 385 -23.33 5.92 -7.82
N VAL A 386 -22.39 5.86 -8.76
CA VAL A 386 -22.34 6.79 -9.90
C VAL A 386 -23.55 6.60 -10.82
N ILE A 387 -23.91 5.34 -11.10
CA ILE A 387 -25.08 5.01 -11.93
C ILE A 387 -26.36 5.57 -11.30
N THR A 388 -26.56 5.38 -9.99
CA THR A 388 -27.81 5.76 -9.32
C THR A 388 -27.85 7.21 -8.84
N ASN A 389 -26.72 7.93 -8.83
CA ASN A 389 -26.69 9.33 -8.44
C ASN A 389 -27.54 10.20 -9.38
N ARG A 390 -28.53 10.88 -8.80
CA ARG A 390 -29.49 11.80 -9.47
C ARG A 390 -28.80 12.85 -10.34
N ASP A 391 -27.68 13.40 -9.87
CA ASP A 391 -26.99 14.50 -10.54
C ASP A 391 -26.02 13.99 -11.61
N GLU A 392 -25.59 12.72 -11.54
CA GLU A 392 -24.63 12.13 -12.46
C GLU A 392 -25.30 11.39 -13.61
N MET A 393 -25.75 10.14 -13.39
CA MET A 393 -26.36 9.31 -14.44
C MET A 393 -27.86 9.04 -14.22
N HIS A 394 -28.33 9.16 -12.97
CA HIS A 394 -29.73 8.96 -12.54
C HIS A 394 -30.35 7.65 -13.06
N GLY A 395 -29.52 6.64 -13.30
CA GLY A 395 -29.94 5.32 -13.74
C GLY A 395 -30.61 4.54 -12.62
N ASP A 396 -31.48 3.61 -13.00
CA ASP A 396 -32.04 2.61 -12.10
C ASP A 396 -31.49 1.23 -12.49
N LEU A 397 -30.82 0.55 -11.55
CA LEU A 397 -30.17 -0.72 -11.85
C LEU A 397 -31.16 -1.83 -12.23
N ASP A 398 -32.40 -1.82 -11.71
CA ASP A 398 -33.41 -2.81 -12.12
C ASP A 398 -33.87 -2.55 -13.56
N GLU A 399 -34.15 -1.29 -13.91
CA GLU A 399 -34.50 -0.92 -15.28
C GLU A 399 -33.37 -1.21 -16.28
N ILE A 400 -32.13 -0.89 -15.91
CA ILE A 400 -30.95 -1.16 -16.74
C ILE A 400 -30.80 -2.66 -16.97
N ILE A 401 -30.93 -3.48 -15.93
CA ILE A 401 -30.84 -4.93 -16.05
C ILE A 401 -31.97 -5.49 -16.91
N LEU A 402 -33.19 -4.95 -16.84
CA LEU A 402 -34.28 -5.31 -17.75
C LEU A 402 -33.94 -4.95 -19.21
N LYS A 403 -33.43 -3.74 -19.47
CA LYS A 403 -32.98 -3.32 -20.81
C LYS A 403 -31.89 -4.24 -21.38
N ILE A 404 -30.88 -4.54 -20.57
CA ILE A 404 -29.76 -5.42 -20.96
C ILE A 404 -30.25 -6.86 -21.19
N ASN A 405 -31.13 -7.38 -20.33
CA ASN A 405 -31.73 -8.71 -20.53
C ASN A 405 -32.63 -8.77 -21.77
N ASN A 406 -33.24 -7.67 -22.22
CA ASN A 406 -34.03 -7.66 -23.45
C ASN A 406 -33.17 -7.57 -24.72
N ASN A 407 -31.90 -7.16 -24.62
CA ASN A 407 -30.96 -7.10 -25.73
C ASN A 407 -30.25 -8.45 -25.95
N GLU A 408 -30.51 -9.08 -27.11
CA GLU A 408 -29.93 -10.39 -27.45
C GLU A 408 -28.40 -10.39 -27.51
N ALA A 409 -27.79 -9.32 -28.03
CA ALA A 409 -26.35 -9.20 -28.11
C ALA A 409 -25.72 -9.20 -26.70
N TYR A 410 -26.29 -8.44 -25.77
CA TYR A 410 -25.82 -8.45 -24.38
C TYR A 410 -26.00 -9.82 -23.73
N ARG A 411 -27.20 -10.43 -23.82
CA ARG A 411 -27.44 -11.79 -23.29
C ARG A 411 -26.40 -12.79 -23.76
N ASN A 412 -26.08 -12.81 -25.06
CA ASN A 412 -25.12 -13.74 -25.63
C ASN A 412 -23.70 -13.57 -25.05
N VAL A 413 -23.25 -12.33 -24.84
CA VAL A 413 -21.93 -12.07 -24.25
C VAL A 413 -21.90 -12.41 -22.76
N PHE A 414 -22.91 -12.01 -21.98
CA PHE A 414 -23.01 -12.34 -20.56
C PHE A 414 -23.10 -13.87 -20.34
N LYS A 415 -23.89 -14.59 -21.14
CA LYS A 415 -23.97 -16.05 -21.12
C LYS A 415 -22.62 -16.71 -21.36
N LYS A 416 -21.81 -16.16 -22.30
CA LYS A 416 -20.46 -16.67 -22.57
C LYS A 416 -19.54 -16.50 -21.36
N ILE A 417 -19.60 -15.34 -20.68
CA ILE A 417 -18.72 -14.97 -19.55
C ILE A 417 -19.13 -15.69 -18.26
N TYR A 418 -20.39 -15.59 -17.86
CA TYR A 418 -20.88 -16.01 -16.55
C TYR A 418 -21.65 -17.34 -16.57
N LYS A 419 -21.88 -17.93 -17.74
CA LYS A 419 -22.68 -19.17 -17.90
C LYS A 419 -24.10 -19.05 -17.32
N THR A 420 -24.69 -17.86 -17.45
CA THR A 420 -26.05 -17.55 -16.99
C THR A 420 -27.00 -17.31 -18.17
N GLU A 421 -28.30 -17.58 -17.97
CA GLU A 421 -29.36 -17.18 -18.90
C GLU A 421 -29.97 -15.81 -18.55
N LYS A 422 -29.90 -15.41 -17.27
CA LYS A 422 -30.42 -14.14 -16.76
C LYS A 422 -29.28 -13.30 -16.20
N ILE A 423 -29.19 -12.07 -16.66
CA ILE A 423 -28.17 -11.12 -16.22
C ILE A 423 -28.63 -10.48 -14.90
N GLU A 424 -27.72 -10.36 -13.95
CA GLU A 424 -27.93 -9.79 -12.62
C GLU A 424 -27.06 -8.54 -12.40
N LYS A 425 -27.43 -7.69 -11.44
CA LYS A 425 -26.75 -6.42 -11.12
C LYS A 425 -25.25 -6.58 -10.87
N TRP A 426 -24.86 -7.60 -10.10
CA TRP A 426 -23.46 -7.84 -9.76
C TRP A 426 -22.59 -8.18 -10.97
N GLN A 427 -23.16 -8.78 -12.03
CA GLN A 427 -22.43 -9.08 -13.26
C GLN A 427 -22.15 -7.80 -14.05
N LEU A 428 -23.13 -6.89 -14.11
CA LEU A 428 -22.95 -5.56 -14.69
C LEU A 428 -21.87 -4.77 -13.94
N GLN A 429 -21.96 -4.71 -12.62
CA GLN A 429 -20.96 -4.06 -11.76
C GLN A 429 -19.57 -4.68 -11.99
N ASN A 430 -19.48 -6.01 -12.02
CA ASN A 430 -18.21 -6.71 -12.17
C ASN A 430 -17.55 -6.48 -13.54
N VAL A 431 -18.30 -6.41 -14.65
CA VAL A 431 -17.67 -6.11 -15.95
C VAL A 431 -17.17 -4.67 -16.03
N LEU A 432 -17.91 -3.69 -15.50
CA LEU A 432 -17.45 -2.30 -15.41
C LEU A 432 -16.18 -2.19 -14.56
N ALA A 433 -16.19 -2.78 -13.37
CA ALA A 433 -15.04 -2.80 -12.48
C ALA A 433 -13.85 -3.56 -13.10
N SER A 434 -14.10 -4.64 -13.86
CA SER A 434 -13.05 -5.37 -14.59
C SER A 434 -12.37 -4.51 -15.64
N TYR A 435 -13.12 -3.67 -16.36
CA TYR A 435 -12.52 -2.72 -17.31
C TYR A 435 -11.65 -1.70 -16.57
N VAL A 436 -12.16 -1.09 -15.50
CA VAL A 436 -11.39 -0.12 -14.69
C VAL A 436 -10.11 -0.74 -14.11
N ARG A 437 -10.18 -1.99 -13.64
CA ARG A 437 -9.00 -2.74 -13.17
C ARG A 437 -7.91 -2.92 -14.22
N SER A 438 -8.27 -2.93 -15.50
CA SER A 438 -7.33 -3.09 -16.62
C SER A 438 -6.55 -1.82 -16.98
N LEU A 439 -6.89 -0.66 -16.39
CA LEU A 439 -6.36 0.65 -16.78
C LEU A 439 -4.98 0.99 -16.18
N ALA A 440 -4.33 0.05 -15.49
CA ALA A 440 -3.00 0.21 -14.91
C ALA A 440 -1.93 -0.45 -15.79
N THR A 441 -1.17 0.34 -16.56
CA THR A 441 -0.26 -0.22 -17.58
C THR A 441 1.19 -0.35 -17.14
N PHE A 442 1.62 0.45 -16.15
CA PHE A 442 3.00 0.49 -15.64
C PHE A 442 4.02 0.67 -16.77
N SER A 443 3.76 1.61 -17.67
CA SER A 443 4.51 1.79 -18.92
C SER A 443 5.30 3.08 -18.98
N SER A 444 5.34 3.85 -17.89
CA SER A 444 5.98 5.15 -17.79
C SER A 444 7.51 5.09 -17.94
N ASN A 445 8.12 6.25 -18.20
CA ASN A 445 9.58 6.37 -18.27
C ASN A 445 10.25 6.05 -16.93
N PHE A 446 9.61 6.40 -15.81
CA PHE A 446 10.07 6.00 -14.49
C PHE A 446 10.09 4.48 -14.32
N ASP A 447 9.04 3.78 -14.78
CA ASP A 447 8.99 2.31 -14.72
C ASP A 447 10.13 1.67 -15.52
N GLU A 448 10.43 2.20 -16.72
CA GLU A 448 11.55 1.71 -17.53
C GLU A 448 12.92 1.98 -16.90
N PHE A 449 13.09 3.14 -16.25
CA PHE A 449 14.32 3.43 -15.50
C PHE A 449 14.51 2.45 -14.35
N MET A 450 13.45 2.18 -13.58
CA MET A 450 13.50 1.22 -12.47
C MET A 450 13.68 -0.23 -12.95
N ARG A 451 13.36 -0.55 -14.21
CA ARG A 451 13.67 -1.81 -14.89
C ARG A 451 15.10 -1.88 -15.47
N GLY A 452 15.91 -0.85 -15.26
CA GLY A 452 17.32 -0.84 -15.64
C GLY A 452 17.62 -0.15 -16.97
N ASN A 453 16.70 0.61 -17.56
CA ASN A 453 17.03 1.50 -18.68
C ASN A 453 17.52 2.87 -18.15
N PRO A 454 18.84 3.12 -18.06
CA PRO A 454 19.37 4.35 -17.45
C PRO A 454 19.01 5.63 -18.23
N ASN A 455 18.60 5.47 -19.50
CA ASN A 455 18.28 6.55 -20.43
C ASN A 455 16.79 6.90 -20.45
N ALA A 456 15.94 6.17 -19.71
CA ALA A 456 14.52 6.45 -19.68
C ALA A 456 14.17 7.74 -18.91
N LEU A 457 15.02 8.15 -17.96
CA LEU A 457 14.90 9.42 -17.24
C LEU A 457 16.03 10.38 -17.57
N THR A 458 15.69 11.67 -17.69
CA THR A 458 16.66 12.75 -17.74
C THR A 458 17.37 12.93 -16.39
N GLN A 459 18.46 13.71 -16.36
CA GLN A 459 19.11 14.05 -15.10
C GLN A 459 18.20 14.87 -14.17
N ASN A 460 17.43 15.82 -14.72
CA ASN A 460 16.46 16.60 -13.94
C ASN A 460 15.38 15.72 -13.32
N GLN A 461 14.91 14.69 -14.03
CA GLN A 461 13.91 13.74 -13.50
C GLN A 461 14.47 12.86 -12.38
N LYS A 462 15.74 12.45 -12.48
CA LYS A 462 16.43 11.71 -11.40
C LYS A 462 16.58 12.57 -10.15
N GLU A 463 17.04 13.80 -10.32
CA GLU A 463 17.16 14.77 -9.22
C GLU A 463 15.79 15.14 -8.64
N GLY A 464 14.77 15.27 -9.49
CA GLY A 464 13.39 15.48 -9.09
C GLY A 464 12.82 14.34 -8.25
N PHE A 465 13.13 13.08 -8.60
CA PHE A 465 12.77 11.92 -7.79
C PHE A 465 13.49 11.95 -6.42
N ASN A 466 14.78 12.29 -6.41
CA ASN A 466 15.55 12.38 -5.17
C ASN A 466 14.98 13.48 -4.24
N LEU A 467 14.58 14.62 -4.80
CA LEU A 467 13.88 15.67 -4.07
C LEU A 467 12.49 15.22 -3.57
N PHE A 468 11.74 14.51 -4.40
CA PHE A 468 10.41 13.98 -4.08
C PHE A 468 10.45 13.02 -2.89
N VAL A 469 11.44 12.13 -2.82
CA VAL A 469 11.62 11.19 -1.72
C VAL A 469 12.25 11.86 -0.50
N GLY A 470 13.30 12.65 -0.71
CA GLY A 470 14.10 13.26 0.35
C GLY A 470 13.53 14.58 0.88
N LYS A 471 14.02 15.69 0.34
CA LYS A 471 13.77 17.04 0.87
C LYS A 471 12.27 17.42 0.90
N ALA A 472 11.52 17.08 -0.14
CA ALA A 472 10.10 17.41 -0.25
C ALA A 472 9.20 16.40 0.48
N ASN A 473 9.74 15.24 0.87
CA ASN A 473 9.06 14.19 1.64
C ASN A 473 7.72 13.71 1.05
N CYS A 474 7.49 13.89 -0.26
CA CYS A 474 6.21 13.57 -0.88
C CYS A 474 5.91 12.06 -0.88
N ALA A 475 6.96 11.24 -0.87
CA ALA A 475 6.86 9.77 -0.82
C ALA A 475 6.33 9.22 0.51
N SER A 476 6.18 10.04 1.56
CA SER A 476 5.60 9.63 2.84
C SER A 476 4.07 9.45 2.79
N CYS A 477 3.40 10.01 1.77
CA CYS A 477 1.96 9.85 1.53
C CYS A 477 1.68 9.32 0.11
N HIS A 478 2.48 9.70 -0.88
CA HIS A 478 2.39 9.19 -2.26
C HIS A 478 3.33 7.99 -2.44
N PHE A 479 2.98 6.87 -1.82
CA PHE A 479 3.85 5.71 -1.68
C PHE A 479 4.29 5.10 -3.02
N ILE A 480 5.59 4.85 -3.12
CA ILE A 480 6.20 4.15 -4.26
C ILE A 480 5.82 2.66 -4.20
N PRO A 481 5.51 2.00 -5.33
CA PRO A 481 5.62 2.46 -6.73
C PRO A 481 4.29 2.96 -7.34
N LEU A 482 3.18 2.93 -6.60
CA LEU A 482 1.86 3.31 -7.11
C LEU A 482 1.64 4.84 -7.09
N PHE A 483 2.48 5.56 -6.34
CA PHE A 483 2.44 6.99 -6.11
C PHE A 483 1.08 7.47 -5.57
N ASN A 484 0.44 6.65 -4.73
CA ASN A 484 -0.87 6.88 -4.13
C ASN A 484 -0.81 6.59 -2.62
N GLY A 485 -1.93 6.81 -1.91
CA GLY A 485 -2.00 6.55 -0.46
C GLY A 485 -2.07 5.09 -0.04
N THR A 486 -1.85 4.11 -0.92
CA THR A 486 -2.03 2.70 -0.56
C THR A 486 -0.73 2.12 0.01
N VAL A 487 -0.75 1.75 1.29
CA VAL A 487 0.44 1.50 2.11
C VAL A 487 1.16 0.21 1.70
N PRO A 488 2.41 0.27 1.20
CA PRO A 488 3.23 -0.90 0.89
C PRO A 488 3.78 -1.59 2.15
N PRO A 489 4.26 -2.84 2.08
CA PRO A 489 4.34 -3.69 0.89
C PRO A 489 3.07 -4.51 0.63
N THR A 490 2.10 -4.52 1.55
CA THR A 490 0.88 -5.33 1.45
C THR A 490 -0.21 -4.67 0.61
N PHE A 491 -0.23 -3.33 0.57
CA PHE A 491 -1.22 -2.50 -0.13
C PHE A 491 -2.67 -2.72 0.33
N THR A 492 -2.88 -3.22 1.53
CA THR A 492 -4.23 -3.54 2.05
C THR A 492 -4.96 -2.34 2.64
N LYS A 493 -4.24 -1.25 2.94
CA LYS A 493 -4.80 -0.02 3.52
C LYS A 493 -4.55 1.16 2.60
N THR A 494 -5.56 2.00 2.41
CA THR A 494 -5.43 3.29 1.72
C THR A 494 -5.57 4.42 2.72
N GLU A 495 -4.60 5.32 2.74
CA GLU A 495 -4.55 6.49 3.59
C GLU A 495 -5.27 7.68 2.98
N GLN A 496 -5.53 8.63 3.86
CA GLN A 496 -6.25 9.86 3.62
C GLN A 496 -5.64 10.95 4.47
N GLU A 497 -5.69 12.17 3.98
CA GLU A 497 -4.98 13.29 4.58
C GLU A 497 -5.90 14.48 4.75
N VAL A 498 -5.63 15.26 5.79
CA VAL A 498 -6.18 16.61 5.95
C VAL A 498 -5.06 17.57 5.64
N LEU A 499 -5.08 18.15 4.43
CA LEU A 499 -4.03 19.06 3.97
C LEU A 499 -4.38 20.54 4.18
N GLY A 500 -5.64 20.84 4.49
CA GLY A 500 -6.14 22.22 4.53
C GLY A 500 -6.31 22.84 3.14
N THR A 501 -6.72 22.04 2.15
CA THR A 501 -6.89 22.46 0.75
C THR A 501 -7.83 23.65 0.62
N ALA A 502 -7.33 24.75 0.05
CA ALA A 502 -8.13 25.94 -0.23
C ALA A 502 -9.13 25.72 -1.38
N GLU A 503 -10.11 26.63 -1.50
CA GLU A 503 -11.08 26.64 -2.62
C GLU A 503 -10.38 26.75 -3.99
N ASN A 504 -9.22 27.40 -4.05
CA ASN A 504 -8.43 27.63 -5.27
C ASN A 504 -6.99 28.02 -4.95
N ALA A 505 -6.16 28.15 -6.00
CA ALA A 505 -4.76 28.52 -5.91
C ALA A 505 -4.47 29.90 -5.29
N GLN A 506 -5.48 30.76 -5.05
CA GLN A 506 -5.29 32.00 -4.30
C GLN A 506 -5.07 31.75 -2.80
N ASN A 507 -5.41 30.56 -2.30
CA ASN A 507 -5.13 30.14 -0.92
C ASN A 507 -5.71 31.05 0.17
N LYS A 508 -6.85 31.70 -0.12
CA LYS A 508 -7.48 32.68 0.78
C LYS A 508 -8.50 32.06 1.73
N LYS A 509 -9.12 30.96 1.33
CA LYS A 509 -10.26 30.35 2.03
C LYS A 509 -10.20 28.84 1.92
N LEU A 510 -10.40 28.17 3.04
CA LEU A 510 -10.49 26.70 3.12
C LEU A 510 -11.68 26.20 2.28
N SER A 511 -11.49 25.08 1.57
CA SER A 511 -12.60 24.39 0.91
C SER A 511 -13.67 23.99 1.95
N PRO A 512 -14.95 24.29 1.73
CA PRO A 512 -16.02 23.92 2.67
C PRO A 512 -16.35 22.42 2.65
N ASP A 513 -15.86 21.67 1.65
CA ASP A 513 -16.07 20.23 1.55
C ASP A 513 -15.38 19.49 2.70
N LEU A 514 -16.19 18.83 3.54
CA LEU A 514 -15.73 18.05 4.70
C LEU A 514 -15.08 16.71 4.32
N GLY A 515 -15.06 16.35 3.03
CA GLY A 515 -14.46 15.10 2.58
C GLY A 515 -15.16 13.90 3.22
N ARG A 516 -14.39 12.99 3.82
CA ARG A 516 -14.91 11.85 4.57
C ARG A 516 -15.68 12.25 5.83
N GLY A 517 -15.36 13.40 6.43
CA GLY A 517 -16.04 13.94 7.61
C GLY A 517 -17.55 14.14 7.42
N LYS A 518 -18.02 14.27 6.17
CA LYS A 518 -19.46 14.32 5.83
C LYS A 518 -20.24 13.08 6.30
N PHE A 519 -19.59 11.93 6.41
CA PHE A 519 -20.20 10.68 6.88
C PHE A 519 -19.88 10.38 8.35
N HIS A 520 -19.05 11.22 8.99
CA HIS A 520 -18.51 11.03 10.33
C HIS A 520 -18.35 12.38 11.06
N GLU A 521 -19.44 13.14 11.16
CA GLU A 521 -19.43 14.55 11.60
C GLU A 521 -18.81 14.76 13.00
N THR A 522 -18.87 13.75 13.87
CA THR A 522 -18.34 13.81 15.23
C THR A 522 -16.86 13.47 15.35
N VAL A 523 -16.24 12.96 14.27
CA VAL A 523 -14.83 12.52 14.28
C VAL A 523 -13.96 13.65 13.73
N ALA A 524 -13.33 14.39 14.63
CA ALA A 524 -12.56 15.59 14.30
C ALA A 524 -11.43 15.32 13.29
N SER A 525 -10.72 14.21 13.40
CA SER A 525 -9.62 13.83 12.49
C SER A 525 -10.08 13.51 11.06
N LEU A 526 -11.39 13.32 10.81
CA LEU A 526 -11.94 13.08 9.47
C LEU A 526 -12.45 14.34 8.78
N GLN A 527 -12.60 15.45 9.50
CA GLN A 527 -13.11 16.69 8.91
C GLN A 527 -12.12 17.22 7.88
N HIS A 528 -12.58 17.41 6.64
CA HIS A 528 -11.75 17.77 5.48
C HIS A 528 -10.71 16.72 5.08
N SER A 529 -10.92 15.45 5.42
CA SER A 529 -10.03 14.36 5.04
C SER A 529 -10.37 13.80 3.66
N PHE A 530 -9.35 13.61 2.83
CA PHE A 530 -9.47 13.09 1.46
C PHE A 530 -8.44 12.00 1.17
N LYS A 531 -8.84 11.01 0.36
CA LYS A 531 -7.95 9.97 -0.17
C LYS A 531 -6.76 10.59 -0.89
N THR A 532 -5.55 10.08 -0.63
CA THR A 532 -4.36 10.44 -1.41
C THR A 532 -4.42 9.78 -2.81
N PRO A 533 -4.60 10.55 -3.90
CA PRO A 533 -4.74 10.00 -5.25
C PRO A 533 -3.39 9.54 -5.82
N THR A 534 -3.42 8.77 -6.91
CA THR A 534 -2.18 8.46 -7.65
C THR A 534 -1.65 9.69 -8.38
N LEU A 535 -0.32 9.82 -8.43
CA LEU A 535 0.37 10.81 -9.28
C LEU A 535 0.71 10.25 -10.68
N ARG A 536 0.35 9.01 -10.97
CA ARG A 536 0.56 8.44 -12.32
C ARG A 536 -0.39 9.14 -13.31
N ASN A 537 0.13 9.47 -14.48
CA ASN A 537 -0.56 10.27 -15.50
C ASN A 537 -0.93 11.72 -15.09
N ILE A 538 -0.36 12.26 -14.01
CA ILE A 538 -0.74 13.56 -13.44
C ILE A 538 -0.60 14.74 -14.43
N SER A 539 0.26 14.62 -15.44
CA SER A 539 0.40 15.69 -16.44
C SER A 539 -0.84 15.84 -17.35
N LYS A 540 -1.67 14.80 -17.42
CA LYS A 540 -2.86 14.70 -18.29
C LYS A 540 -4.18 14.97 -17.56
N THR A 541 -4.14 15.23 -16.24
CA THR A 541 -5.32 15.24 -15.36
C THR A 541 -5.58 16.60 -14.72
N ALA A 542 -5.06 17.70 -15.26
CA ALA A 542 -5.38 19.03 -14.78
C ALA A 542 -6.89 19.33 -14.98
N PRO A 543 -7.52 20.15 -14.11
CA PRO A 543 -6.95 20.78 -12.91
C PRO A 543 -6.90 19.82 -11.70
N TYR A 544 -6.26 20.26 -10.62
CA TYR A 544 -5.84 19.44 -9.49
C TYR A 544 -6.64 19.68 -8.21
N MET A 545 -6.46 18.75 -7.25
CA MET A 545 -7.18 18.62 -5.98
C MET A 545 -8.64 18.17 -6.14
N HIS A 546 -9.28 17.80 -5.02
CA HIS A 546 -10.65 17.28 -5.02
C HIS A 546 -11.69 18.28 -5.58
N ASN A 547 -11.38 19.58 -5.54
CA ASN A 547 -12.26 20.65 -6.02
C ASN A 547 -11.86 21.22 -7.39
N GLY A 548 -10.74 20.80 -7.97
CA GLY A 548 -10.24 21.32 -9.26
C GLY A 548 -9.72 22.77 -9.20
N GLY A 549 -9.52 23.35 -8.00
CA GLY A 549 -9.19 24.76 -7.81
C GLY A 549 -7.75 25.16 -8.18
N TYR A 550 -6.90 24.19 -8.53
CA TYR A 550 -5.48 24.39 -8.84
C TYR A 550 -5.23 24.04 -10.31
N ARG A 551 -4.84 25.02 -11.13
CA ARG A 551 -4.79 24.84 -12.59
C ARG A 551 -3.49 24.20 -13.06
N THR A 552 -2.41 24.41 -12.31
CA THR A 552 -1.07 23.95 -12.69
C THR A 552 -0.43 23.17 -11.54
N LEU A 553 0.52 22.28 -11.89
CA LEU A 553 1.36 21.62 -10.90
C LEU A 553 2.18 22.64 -10.09
N GLN A 554 2.49 23.80 -10.67
CA GLN A 554 3.15 24.89 -9.95
C GLN A 554 2.27 25.43 -8.81
N ASP A 555 0.96 25.57 -9.03
CA ASP A 555 0.02 25.99 -7.97
C ASP A 555 0.00 24.98 -6.83
N VAL A 556 -0.03 23.70 -7.16
CA VAL A 556 0.02 22.58 -6.20
C VAL A 556 1.32 22.60 -5.41
N MET A 557 2.45 22.73 -6.08
CA MET A 557 3.76 22.79 -5.43
C MET A 557 3.92 24.04 -4.55
N ASN A 558 3.33 25.18 -4.93
CA ASN A 558 3.32 26.38 -4.11
C ASN A 558 2.52 26.18 -2.81
N PHE A 559 1.41 25.45 -2.85
CA PHE A 559 0.63 25.08 -1.66
C PHE A 559 1.45 24.20 -0.70
N TYR A 560 2.05 23.12 -1.21
CA TYR A 560 2.88 22.23 -0.37
C TYR A 560 4.14 22.90 0.16
N ASN A 561 4.83 23.71 -0.65
CA ASN A 561 6.06 24.40 -0.22
C ASN A 561 5.83 25.40 0.92
N LYS A 562 4.57 25.77 1.18
CA LYS A 562 4.15 26.64 2.29
C LYS A 562 3.63 25.90 3.52
N GLY A 563 3.61 24.56 3.55
CA GLY A 563 3.11 23.80 4.71
C GLY A 563 1.60 23.56 4.71
N GLY A 564 0.98 23.52 3.53
CA GLY A 564 -0.46 23.30 3.39
C GLY A 564 -1.31 24.44 3.98
N GLY A 565 -2.55 24.11 4.37
CA GLY A 565 -3.50 25.11 4.85
C GLY A 565 -3.03 25.88 6.09
N LYS A 566 -2.51 25.18 7.12
CA LYS A 566 -1.96 25.80 8.33
C LYS A 566 -0.80 26.74 8.00
N GLY A 567 0.16 26.30 7.20
CA GLY A 567 1.31 27.14 6.82
C GLY A 567 0.95 28.32 5.91
N LEU A 568 -0.23 28.30 5.29
CA LEU A 568 -0.86 29.43 4.59
C LEU A 568 -1.71 30.33 5.49
N GLY A 569 -1.82 30.03 6.79
CA GLY A 569 -2.60 30.78 7.76
C GLY A 569 -4.10 30.44 7.79
N LEU A 570 -4.52 29.34 7.17
CA LEU A 570 -5.89 28.84 7.26
C LEU A 570 -6.09 28.11 8.60
N LYS A 571 -7.27 28.25 9.20
CA LYS A 571 -7.63 27.52 10.42
C LYS A 571 -7.98 26.07 10.08
N VAL A 572 -7.06 25.14 10.36
CA VAL A 572 -7.20 23.70 10.08
C VAL A 572 -6.61 22.91 11.24
N ASP A 573 -7.30 22.83 12.39
CA ASP A 573 -6.69 22.33 13.64
C ASP A 573 -6.16 20.89 13.51
N ASN A 574 -6.82 20.07 12.70
CA ASN A 574 -6.57 18.65 12.46
C ASN A 574 -5.68 18.33 11.22
N GLN A 575 -4.92 19.31 10.70
CA GLN A 575 -4.04 19.07 9.55
C GLN A 575 -3.02 17.94 9.84
N THR A 576 -2.90 16.97 8.93
CA THR A 576 -1.96 15.84 9.03
C THR A 576 -0.60 16.14 8.41
N LEU A 577 -0.57 17.03 7.41
CA LEU A 577 0.68 17.56 6.85
C LEU A 577 1.37 18.52 7.83
N SER A 578 2.70 18.46 7.93
CA SER A 578 3.48 19.47 8.65
C SER A 578 3.22 20.87 8.11
N ASP A 579 3.07 21.85 9.02
CA ASP A 579 2.90 23.26 8.68
C ASP A 579 4.22 23.98 8.41
N ALA A 580 5.35 23.31 8.58
CA ALA A 580 6.67 23.84 8.24
C ALA A 580 6.83 23.98 6.71
N PRO A 581 7.38 25.11 6.21
CA PRO A 581 7.67 25.26 4.79
C PRO A 581 8.78 24.29 4.35
N LEU A 582 8.63 23.68 3.19
CA LEU A 582 9.63 22.75 2.62
C LEU A 582 10.90 23.48 2.16
N ASN A 583 10.85 24.81 2.02
CA ASN A 583 11.96 25.65 1.55
C ASN A 583 12.59 25.15 0.24
N LEU A 584 11.73 24.69 -0.67
CA LEU A 584 12.12 24.33 -2.03
C LEU A 584 12.33 25.60 -2.85
N THR A 585 13.46 25.66 -3.54
CA THR A 585 13.76 26.66 -4.55
C THR A 585 12.91 26.43 -5.79
N LYS A 586 12.81 27.46 -6.65
CA LYS A 586 12.10 27.35 -7.94
C LYS A 586 12.64 26.18 -8.78
N THR A 587 13.95 26.04 -8.87
CA THR A 587 14.60 24.95 -9.62
C THR A 587 14.29 23.57 -9.05
N GLU A 588 14.25 23.42 -7.72
CA GLU A 588 13.86 22.15 -7.09
C GLU A 588 12.40 21.80 -7.39
N ILE A 589 11.50 22.78 -7.33
CA ILE A 589 10.09 22.59 -7.71
C ILE A 589 9.96 22.16 -9.17
N GLU A 590 10.68 22.82 -10.09
CA GLU A 590 10.67 22.47 -11.51
C GLU A 590 11.16 21.04 -11.76
N LYS A 591 12.21 20.60 -11.04
CA LYS A 591 12.72 19.22 -11.11
C LYS A 591 11.71 18.20 -10.59
N ILE A 592 11.05 18.48 -9.46
CA ILE A 592 9.97 17.61 -8.94
C ILE A 592 8.83 17.51 -9.96
N ILE A 593 8.43 18.63 -10.56
CA ILE A 593 7.40 18.66 -11.61
C ILE A 593 7.84 17.83 -12.84
N ASP A 594 9.09 17.96 -13.28
CA ASP A 594 9.63 17.15 -14.38
C ASP A 594 9.63 15.66 -14.04
N PHE A 595 10.00 15.31 -12.80
CA PHE A 595 9.91 13.94 -12.29
C PHE A 595 8.47 13.39 -12.33
N ILE A 596 7.48 14.07 -11.75
CA ILE A 596 6.12 13.51 -11.69
C ILE A 596 5.49 13.38 -13.09
N LYS A 597 5.92 14.19 -14.08
CA LYS A 597 5.54 14.00 -15.48
C LYS A 597 6.13 12.73 -16.09
N SER A 598 7.25 12.23 -15.58
CA SER A 598 7.84 10.96 -16.02
C SER A 598 7.03 9.72 -15.58
N LEU A 599 6.01 9.92 -14.72
CA LEU A 599 5.05 8.90 -14.28
C LEU A 599 3.86 8.72 -15.23
N ASP A 600 3.82 9.47 -16.33
CA ASP A 600 2.83 9.29 -17.39
C ASP A 600 3.08 8.00 -18.16
N ASP A 601 2.04 7.19 -18.31
CA ASP A 601 2.04 6.02 -19.17
C ASP A 601 2.17 6.44 -20.65
N ARG A 602 2.84 5.58 -21.43
CA ARG A 602 3.15 5.81 -22.86
C ARG A 602 2.03 5.40 -23.80
#